data_AF-A0A9J7DYS4-F1
#
_entry.id   AF-A0A9J7DYS4-F1
#
_cell.length_a   1.000
_cell.length_b   1.000
_cell.length_c   1.000
_cell.angle_alpha   90.00
_cell.angle_beta   90.00
_cell.angle_gamma   90.00
#
_symmetry.space_group_name_H-M   'P 1'
#
loop_
_entity.id
_entity.type
_entity.pdbx_description
1 polymer ?
#
loop_
_entity_poly.entity_id
_entity_poly.type
_entity_poly.pdbx_seq_one_letter_code
_entity_poly.pdbx_strand_id
1 'polypeptide(L)'
;MEVERFASDSENVAVDDNEKPVVDEGAGDAATSHSERLRRKNKKYWRSNSKEGPVNATAVTPLPKYRSWKNSRRPRNGHGRGLPKKGGAGGKGVWGVPGSELLEEYVEDANDPNYDSEAITNGDVEFKQIIVDAEPEEVVRKSEPVILEYFEHGDTNAAAEDFLEFVTANRSHLVCETIVEIALDHKPSHCEMASFLISDLYGRVFSAKDIGIAFDRLLEKLPDLILDTPDAPVLLSNFIARCVADDCLPPRFVQSAKDRPDLNTQAKQAIHRAETLLSMKQGMVRLDNIWGVGGGIRPVKSLIRQIQLLLKEYLTSSDLAEAMRCVRELEVPHFHHELVYETVLLAVEAINSSVEDQLCSFLAELHRCVIVSPDQMDRGFLRVLEDMSDIVLDVPLAYIMLDRFMEKCQQKFRLGDDVLKRVPTRGRKRFVSEGDGGIIKDHALKLRE
;
A
#
# COMPACT_ATOMS: atom_id res chain seq x y z
N MET A 1 54.90 24.72 18.81
CA MET A 1 55.13 23.60 17.88
C MET A 1 53.81 23.29 17.24
N GLU A 2 53.68 23.77 16.02
CA GLU A 2 52.53 23.65 15.12
C GLU A 2 52.44 22.22 14.59
N VAL A 3 51.23 21.70 14.38
CA VAL A 3 51.01 20.69 13.34
C VAL A 3 49.64 20.95 12.69
N GLU A 4 49.74 21.70 11.60
CA GLU A 4 49.09 21.59 10.29
C GLU A 4 47.71 20.92 10.13
N ARG A 5 46.82 21.73 9.54
CA ARG A 5 45.58 21.34 8.88
C ARG A 5 45.91 20.85 7.47
N PHE A 6 45.42 19.67 7.10
CA PHE A 6 45.31 19.25 5.71
C PHE A 6 43.86 19.39 5.25
N ALA A 7 43.68 20.24 4.24
CA ALA A 7 42.48 20.34 3.43
C ALA A 7 42.50 19.21 2.38
N SER A 8 41.36 18.54 2.18
CA SER A 8 41.17 17.62 1.06
C SER A 8 40.20 18.25 0.08
N ASP A 9 40.69 18.43 -1.15
CA ASP A 9 40.00 18.99 -2.29
C ASP A 9 38.77 18.17 -2.70
N SER A 10 37.77 18.93 -3.14
CA SER A 10 36.53 18.52 -3.78
C SER A 10 36.78 18.04 -5.21
N GLU A 11 36.38 16.79 -5.51
CA GLU A 11 36.13 16.34 -6.88
C GLU A 11 34.62 16.24 -7.12
N ASN A 12 34.15 17.14 -7.98
CA ASN A 12 32.82 17.15 -8.56
C ASN A 12 32.70 16.04 -9.60
N VAL A 13 31.75 15.11 -9.41
CA VAL A 13 31.28 14.22 -10.48
C VAL A 13 29.86 14.67 -10.84
N ALA A 14 29.74 15.21 -12.05
CA ALA A 14 28.49 15.65 -12.65
C ALA A 14 27.59 14.45 -12.95
N VAL A 15 26.31 14.57 -12.58
CA VAL A 15 25.23 13.65 -12.95
C VAL A 15 24.51 14.25 -14.16
N ASP A 16 24.51 13.54 -15.27
CA ASP A 16 23.86 13.92 -16.53
C ASP A 16 22.45 13.30 -16.54
N ASP A 17 21.45 14.09 -16.16
CA ASP A 17 20.03 13.73 -16.26
C ASP A 17 19.51 14.14 -17.64
N ASN A 18 19.14 13.14 -18.46
CA ASN A 18 18.54 13.39 -19.77
C ASN A 18 17.37 12.42 -20.01
N GLU A 19 16.25 12.67 -19.34
CA GLU A 19 14.96 12.05 -19.67
C GLU A 19 14.21 12.92 -20.70
N LYS A 20 13.97 12.35 -21.88
CA LYS A 20 13.04 12.89 -22.88
C LYS A 20 11.64 12.31 -22.67
N PRO A 21 10.56 13.11 -22.78
CA PRO A 21 9.21 12.58 -22.78
C PRO A 21 8.83 12.08 -24.18
N VAL A 22 8.27 10.88 -24.24
CA VAL A 22 7.68 10.31 -25.47
C VAL A 22 6.24 10.81 -25.59
N VAL A 23 5.94 11.37 -26.77
CA VAL A 23 4.66 11.90 -27.20
C VAL A 23 3.84 10.73 -27.78
N ASP A 24 2.60 10.56 -27.32
CA ASP A 24 1.66 9.57 -27.88
C ASP A 24 0.67 10.28 -28.82
N GLU A 25 0.75 9.95 -30.11
CA GLU A 25 -0.20 10.35 -31.15
C GLU A 25 -1.17 9.21 -31.45
N GLY A 26 -2.47 9.52 -31.48
CA GLY A 26 -3.53 8.54 -31.65
C GLY A 26 -3.87 8.15 -33.09
N ALA A 27 -4.52 6.99 -33.20
CA ALA A 27 -5.49 6.52 -34.21
C ALA A 27 -6.03 5.18 -33.64
N GLY A 28 -7.30 4.76 -33.70
CA GLY A 28 -8.40 4.97 -34.62
C GLY A 28 -9.06 3.61 -34.89
N ASP A 29 -10.36 3.51 -34.55
CA ASP A 29 -11.40 2.57 -35.03
C ASP A 29 -11.64 1.14 -34.48
N ALA A 30 -12.80 1.05 -33.79
CA ALA A 30 -14.01 0.27 -34.12
C ALA A 30 -14.04 -1.28 -34.07
N ALA A 31 -14.86 -1.80 -33.13
CA ALA A 31 -15.92 -2.79 -33.42
C ALA A 31 -16.85 -3.03 -32.19
N THR A 32 -18.06 -2.48 -32.20
CA THR A 32 -19.21 -3.07 -31.46
C THR A 32 -20.45 -3.07 -32.33
N SER A 33 -20.93 -4.27 -32.64
CA SER A 33 -22.20 -4.54 -33.30
C SER A 33 -23.27 -4.80 -32.25
N HIS A 34 -24.39 -4.06 -32.24
CA HIS A 34 -25.68 -4.62 -31.83
C HIS A 34 -26.88 -3.81 -32.37
N SER A 35 -27.52 -4.43 -33.38
CA SER A 35 -28.96 -4.50 -33.68
C SER A 35 -29.89 -3.32 -33.35
N GLU A 36 -30.34 -2.65 -34.41
CA GLU A 36 -31.51 -1.79 -34.46
C GLU A 36 -32.84 -2.52 -34.15
N ARG A 37 -33.70 -1.89 -33.36
CA ARG A 37 -35.15 -1.98 -33.54
C ARG A 37 -35.81 -0.60 -33.35
N LEU A 38 -36.19 -0.03 -34.48
CA LEU A 38 -37.03 1.17 -34.61
C LEU A 38 -38.36 1.05 -33.86
N ARG A 39 -38.75 2.10 -33.12
CA ARG A 39 -40.15 2.58 -33.14
C ARG A 39 -40.37 4.01 -32.58
N ARG A 40 -40.75 4.87 -33.52
CA ARG A 40 -41.67 6.04 -33.44
C ARG A 40 -41.32 7.24 -32.55
N LYS A 41 -40.69 8.23 -33.20
CA LYS A 41 -40.59 9.64 -32.78
C LYS A 41 -41.97 10.29 -32.72
N ASN A 42 -42.36 10.80 -31.54
CA ASN A 42 -43.40 11.81 -31.44
C ASN A 42 -42.78 13.20 -31.69
N LYS A 43 -43.29 13.85 -32.73
CA LYS A 43 -42.93 15.19 -33.19
C LYS A 43 -43.39 16.20 -32.13
N LYS A 44 -42.46 16.75 -31.34
CA LYS A 44 -42.74 17.90 -30.47
C LYS A 44 -43.06 19.10 -31.36
N TYR A 45 -44.32 19.53 -31.34
CA TYR A 45 -44.73 20.80 -31.91
C TYR A 45 -44.19 21.92 -31.03
N TRP A 46 -43.19 22.63 -31.54
CA TRP A 46 -42.71 23.89 -31.01
C TRP A 46 -43.82 24.93 -31.14
N ARG A 47 -44.35 25.41 -30.01
CA ARG A 47 -45.16 26.63 -29.96
C ARG A 47 -44.30 27.72 -29.33
N SER A 48 -43.74 28.53 -30.22
CA SER A 48 -43.18 29.85 -29.90
C SER A 48 -44.28 30.70 -29.27
N ASN A 49 -44.02 31.22 -28.06
CA ASN A 49 -44.74 32.37 -27.53
C ASN A 49 -43.74 33.50 -27.27
N SER A 50 -44.17 34.67 -27.74
CA SER A 50 -43.38 35.83 -28.11
C SER A 50 -42.75 36.56 -26.93
N LYS A 51 -41.54 37.04 -27.18
CA LYS A 51 -40.80 38.06 -26.43
C LYS A 51 -41.30 39.44 -26.87
N GLU A 52 -41.69 40.30 -25.94
CA GLU A 52 -41.78 41.76 -26.17
C GLU A 52 -40.34 42.31 -26.32
N GLY A 53 -39.90 43.15 -27.26
CA GLY A 53 -40.37 43.76 -28.52
C GLY A 53 -39.09 44.34 -29.19
N PRO A 54 -39.10 45.39 -30.03
CA PRO A 54 -40.08 45.86 -31.02
C PRO A 54 -39.52 45.74 -32.46
N VAL A 55 -40.36 45.58 -33.48
CA VAL A 55 -39.97 45.96 -34.85
C VAL A 55 -41.19 46.37 -35.68
N ASN A 56 -40.93 47.42 -36.45
CA ASN A 56 -41.80 48.13 -37.37
C ASN A 56 -42.60 47.25 -38.36
N ALA A 57 -43.59 47.93 -38.93
CA ALA A 57 -44.13 47.78 -40.29
C ALA A 57 -45.45 47.01 -40.45
N THR A 58 -46.52 47.81 -40.57
CA THR A 58 -47.47 47.86 -41.71
C THR A 58 -47.81 46.54 -42.42
N ALA A 59 -49.09 46.14 -42.37
CA ALA A 59 -50.01 46.15 -43.52
C ALA A 59 -51.25 45.31 -43.23
N VAL A 60 -52.33 45.64 -43.94
CA VAL A 60 -53.73 45.37 -43.63
C VAL A 60 -54.36 44.55 -44.76
N THR A 61 -55.36 43.72 -44.41
CA THR A 61 -56.49 43.17 -45.21
C THR A 61 -56.29 41.99 -46.19
N PRO A 62 -57.36 41.29 -46.61
CA PRO A 62 -58.55 40.80 -45.86
C PRO A 62 -59.04 39.39 -46.31
N LEU A 63 -59.90 38.71 -45.53
CA LEU A 63 -60.83 37.70 -46.07
C LEU A 63 -62.22 37.79 -45.40
N PRO A 64 -63.31 37.45 -46.13
CA PRO A 64 -64.62 38.08 -45.96
C PRO A 64 -65.59 37.31 -45.06
N LYS A 65 -66.59 38.08 -44.65
CA LYS A 65 -67.73 37.75 -43.80
C LYS A 65 -68.69 36.73 -44.46
N TYR A 66 -69.42 36.06 -43.58
CA TYR A 66 -70.64 35.26 -43.77
C TYR A 66 -70.46 33.78 -44.12
N ARG A 67 -70.67 32.90 -43.13
CA ARG A 67 -72.00 32.29 -42.90
C ARG A 67 -72.02 31.41 -41.64
N SER A 68 -73.11 31.60 -40.86
CA SER A 68 -73.84 30.53 -40.16
C SER A 68 -73.13 29.89 -38.96
N TRP A 69 -73.15 30.44 -37.74
CA TRP A 69 -74.35 30.66 -36.91
C TRP A 69 -75.48 29.63 -37.06
N LYS A 70 -75.15 28.35 -37.10
CA LYS A 70 -76.09 27.26 -36.84
C LYS A 70 -75.36 26.20 -36.01
N ASN A 71 -75.51 26.31 -34.68
CA ASN A 71 -75.12 25.39 -33.58
C ASN A 71 -74.48 26.08 -32.36
N SER A 72 -74.62 27.39 -32.17
CA SER A 72 -74.27 28.00 -30.88
C SER A 72 -75.37 27.72 -29.86
N ARG A 73 -75.20 26.67 -29.05
CA ARG A 73 -75.97 26.40 -27.83
C ARG A 73 -75.69 27.47 -26.76
N ARG A 74 -76.00 28.74 -27.02
CA ARG A 74 -75.86 29.83 -26.02
C ARG A 74 -77.16 29.97 -25.24
N PRO A 75 -77.13 29.97 -23.89
CA PRO A 75 -78.32 30.22 -23.09
C PRO A 75 -78.83 31.64 -23.35
N ARG A 76 -80.15 31.81 -23.48
CA ARG A 76 -80.82 33.09 -23.78
C ARG A 76 -81.10 33.95 -22.53
N ASN A 77 -80.63 33.53 -21.35
CA ASN A 77 -81.08 34.06 -20.06
C ASN A 77 -80.20 35.22 -19.54
N GLY A 78 -79.48 35.94 -20.39
CA GLY A 78 -78.69 37.12 -20.00
C GLY A 78 -77.46 36.86 -19.11
N HIS A 79 -77.35 35.70 -18.47
CA HIS A 79 -76.14 35.27 -17.77
C HIS A 79 -75.19 34.60 -18.76
N GLY A 80 -74.00 35.20 -18.93
CA GLY A 80 -72.93 34.66 -19.78
C GLY A 80 -72.55 33.22 -19.40
N ARG A 81 -71.85 32.52 -20.30
CA ARG A 81 -71.49 31.09 -20.20
C ARG A 81 -70.59 30.67 -19.02
N GLY A 82 -70.44 31.49 -17.97
CA GLY A 82 -69.62 31.16 -16.82
C GLY A 82 -68.16 30.85 -17.17
N LEU A 83 -67.63 31.42 -18.26
CA LEU A 83 -66.20 31.27 -18.54
C LEU A 83 -65.40 32.03 -17.47
N PRO A 84 -64.38 31.41 -16.88
CA PRO A 84 -63.46 32.09 -15.96
C PRO A 84 -62.93 33.36 -16.61
N LYS A 85 -62.92 34.49 -15.87
CA LYS A 85 -62.30 35.73 -16.36
C LYS A 85 -60.83 35.45 -16.68
N LYS A 86 -60.32 36.05 -17.78
CA LYS A 86 -58.94 35.91 -18.27
C LYS A 86 -57.96 35.92 -17.09
N GLY A 87 -57.26 34.81 -16.86
CA GLY A 87 -56.30 34.65 -15.76
C GLY A 87 -56.50 33.38 -14.95
N GLY A 88 -57.67 32.74 -14.99
CA GLY A 88 -57.85 31.40 -14.43
C GLY A 88 -57.70 31.30 -12.91
N ALA A 89 -57.67 32.42 -12.19
CA ALA A 89 -57.58 32.46 -10.74
C ALA A 89 -58.31 33.67 -10.17
N GLY A 90 -59.02 33.46 -9.08
CA GLY A 90 -59.65 34.56 -8.33
C GLY A 90 -61.12 34.82 -8.66
N GLY A 91 -61.90 33.77 -8.91
CA GLY A 91 -63.37 33.82 -8.81
C GLY A 91 -63.84 33.04 -7.58
N LYS A 92 -64.93 33.47 -6.95
CA LYS A 92 -65.57 32.77 -5.82
C LYS A 92 -65.88 31.32 -6.25
N GLY A 93 -65.14 30.33 -5.73
CA GLY A 93 -65.25 28.92 -6.07
C GLY A 93 -64.22 28.35 -7.06
N VAL A 94 -63.09 29.03 -7.31
CA VAL A 94 -61.99 28.52 -8.17
C VAL A 94 -60.70 28.40 -7.35
N TRP A 95 -59.96 27.30 -7.53
CA TRP A 95 -58.80 26.85 -6.75
C TRP A 95 -57.49 27.64 -6.97
N GLY A 96 -57.54 28.96 -7.16
CA GLY A 96 -56.32 29.78 -7.32
C GLY A 96 -55.50 29.48 -8.60
N VAL A 97 -54.32 30.09 -8.74
CA VAL A 97 -53.38 29.82 -9.85
C VAL A 97 -52.57 28.57 -9.48
N PRO A 98 -52.41 27.57 -10.37
CA PRO A 98 -51.53 26.43 -10.08
C PRO A 98 -50.12 26.89 -9.67
N GLY A 99 -49.67 26.49 -8.49
CA GLY A 99 -48.37 26.85 -7.93
C GLY A 99 -48.33 28.10 -7.04
N SER A 100 -49.46 28.80 -6.80
CA SER A 100 -49.51 29.87 -5.80
C SER A 100 -49.27 29.38 -4.38
N GLU A 101 -49.68 28.13 -4.11
CA GLU A 101 -49.47 27.40 -2.85
C GLU A 101 -47.99 27.07 -2.56
N LEU A 102 -47.08 27.26 -3.52
CA LEU A 102 -45.64 27.04 -3.35
C LEU A 102 -44.89 28.30 -2.88
N LEU A 103 -45.54 29.46 -2.95
CA LEU A 103 -45.03 30.76 -2.49
C LEU A 103 -45.74 31.25 -1.23
N GLU A 104 -46.75 30.51 -0.76
CA GLU A 104 -47.49 30.82 0.45
C GLU A 104 -46.70 30.26 1.64
N GLU A 105 -46.15 31.17 2.45
CA GLU A 105 -45.52 30.84 3.71
C GLU A 105 -46.61 30.22 4.60
N TYR A 106 -46.45 28.94 4.97
CA TYR A 106 -47.43 28.23 5.79
C TYR A 106 -47.52 28.92 7.15
N VAL A 107 -48.58 29.72 7.35
CA VAL A 107 -48.91 30.30 8.65
C VAL A 107 -50.04 29.47 9.23
N GLU A 108 -49.72 28.63 10.22
CA GLU A 108 -50.72 27.82 10.91
C GLU A 108 -51.68 28.74 11.69
N ASP A 109 -52.99 28.61 11.44
CA ASP A 109 -54.03 29.38 12.12
C ASP A 109 -54.27 28.80 13.52
N ALA A 110 -53.92 29.58 14.55
CA ALA A 110 -54.07 29.20 15.95
C ALA A 110 -55.51 28.92 16.40
N ASN A 111 -56.51 29.25 15.58
CA ASN A 111 -57.92 28.93 15.84
C ASN A 111 -58.45 27.72 15.03
N ASP A 112 -57.59 27.02 14.28
CA ASP A 112 -58.01 25.79 13.58
C ASP A 112 -58.34 24.70 14.63
N PRO A 113 -59.51 24.01 14.56
CA PRO A 113 -59.84 22.90 15.45
C PRO A 113 -58.85 21.74 15.43
N ASN A 114 -58.02 21.66 14.38
CA ASN A 114 -56.94 20.69 14.21
C ASN A 114 -55.55 21.32 14.42
N TYR A 115 -55.48 22.53 15.00
CA TYR A 115 -54.24 23.21 15.37
C TYR A 115 -53.56 22.46 16.50
N ASP A 116 -52.39 21.89 16.20
CA ASP A 116 -51.54 21.26 17.19
C ASP A 116 -50.57 22.27 17.77
N SER A 117 -50.97 22.88 18.90
CA SER A 117 -50.12 23.84 19.60
C SER A 117 -48.79 23.23 20.06
N GLU A 118 -48.68 21.90 20.21
CA GLU A 118 -47.42 21.25 20.59
C GLU A 118 -46.42 21.17 19.43
N ALA A 119 -46.90 21.16 18.17
CA ALA A 119 -46.06 21.10 16.98
C ALA A 119 -45.22 22.38 16.77
N ILE A 120 -45.75 23.55 17.16
CA ILE A 120 -45.07 24.85 17.06
C ILE A 120 -44.21 25.13 18.31
N THR A 121 -44.58 24.62 19.49
CA THR A 121 -43.80 24.82 20.73
C THR A 121 -42.55 23.96 20.82
N ASN A 122 -42.38 22.98 19.94
CA ASN A 122 -41.10 22.34 19.68
C ASN A 122 -40.20 23.31 18.91
N GLY A 123 -39.87 24.45 19.53
CA GLY A 123 -38.96 25.43 18.96
C GLY A 123 -37.71 24.72 18.46
N ASP A 124 -37.35 24.96 17.19
CA ASP A 124 -36.17 24.47 16.49
C ASP A 124 -35.46 23.31 17.20
N VAL A 125 -36.01 22.10 17.10
CA VAL A 125 -35.34 20.90 17.63
C VAL A 125 -34.07 20.67 16.81
N GLU A 126 -32.97 21.28 17.25
CA GLU A 126 -31.64 21.02 16.73
C GLU A 126 -31.23 19.61 17.16
N PHE A 127 -31.36 18.65 16.24
CA PHE A 127 -30.75 17.33 16.40
C PHE A 127 -29.23 17.46 16.39
N LYS A 128 -28.63 17.62 17.57
CA LYS A 128 -27.19 17.48 17.74
C LYS A 128 -26.87 15.99 17.77
N GLN A 129 -26.09 15.53 16.79
CA GLN A 129 -25.50 14.21 16.83
C GLN A 129 -24.57 14.13 18.05
N ILE A 130 -25.00 13.40 19.09
CA ILE A 130 -24.13 13.06 20.22
C ILE A 130 -23.33 11.85 19.76
N ILE A 131 -22.10 12.09 19.32
CA ILE A 131 -21.13 11.01 19.12
C ILE A 131 -20.68 10.59 20.51
N VAL A 132 -21.11 9.41 20.95
CA VAL A 132 -20.64 8.84 22.21
C VAL A 132 -19.21 8.37 21.97
N ASP A 133 -18.26 8.98 22.68
CA ASP A 133 -16.88 8.53 22.67
C ASP A 133 -16.82 7.11 23.24
N ALA A 134 -16.22 6.17 22.49
CA ALA A 134 -15.97 4.83 22.99
C ALA A 134 -15.08 4.88 24.23
N GLU A 135 -15.31 3.94 25.16
CA GLU A 135 -14.46 3.78 26.33
C GLU A 135 -13.01 3.48 25.90
N PRO A 136 -11.99 4.01 26.60
CA PRO A 136 -10.60 3.84 26.19
C PRO A 136 -10.18 2.37 26.04
N GLU A 137 -10.64 1.50 26.94
CA GLU A 137 -10.40 0.06 26.86
C GLU A 137 -11.04 -0.58 25.63
N GLU A 138 -12.21 -0.08 25.21
CA GLU A 138 -12.89 -0.56 24.02
C GLU A 138 -12.15 -0.15 22.75
N VAL A 139 -11.60 1.07 22.71
CA VAL A 139 -10.77 1.55 21.60
C VAL A 139 -9.55 0.67 21.42
N VAL A 140 -8.80 0.38 22.50
CA VAL A 140 -7.62 -0.49 22.45
C VAL A 140 -8.01 -1.89 21.94
N ARG A 141 -9.04 -2.49 22.53
CA ARG A 141 -9.52 -3.83 22.17
C ARG A 141 -9.97 -3.94 20.71
N LYS A 142 -10.61 -2.90 20.16
CA LYS A 142 -11.02 -2.88 18.74
C LYS A 142 -9.86 -2.57 17.80
N SER A 143 -8.83 -1.88 18.29
CA SER A 143 -7.67 -1.51 17.47
C SER A 143 -6.78 -2.71 17.17
N GLU A 144 -6.59 -3.61 18.14
CA GLU A 144 -5.74 -4.79 17.99
C GLU A 144 -6.02 -5.64 16.73
N PRO A 145 -7.26 -6.10 16.45
CA PRO A 145 -7.52 -6.88 15.24
C PRO A 145 -7.25 -6.10 13.94
N VAL A 146 -7.54 -4.80 13.91
CA VAL A 146 -7.28 -3.95 12.72
C VAL A 146 -5.78 -3.85 12.45
N ILE A 147 -4.98 -3.68 13.50
CA ILE A 147 -3.51 -3.57 13.40
C ILE A 147 -2.90 -4.90 12.95
N LEU A 148 -3.37 -6.02 13.52
CA LEU A 148 -2.88 -7.35 13.15
C LEU A 148 -3.28 -7.73 11.72
N GLU A 149 -4.49 -7.37 11.28
CA GLU A 149 -4.91 -7.56 9.89
C GLU A 149 -4.02 -6.74 8.95
N TYR A 150 -3.79 -5.47 9.28
CA TYR A 150 -2.87 -4.61 8.54
C TYR A 150 -1.46 -5.20 8.42
N PHE A 151 -0.92 -5.83 9.46
CA PHE A 151 0.40 -6.47 9.39
C PHE A 151 0.48 -7.64 8.40
N GLU A 152 -0.66 -8.27 8.05
CA GLU A 152 -0.70 -9.34 7.06
C GLU A 152 -0.80 -8.80 5.62
N HIS A 153 -1.62 -7.78 5.36
CA HIS A 153 -1.89 -7.30 3.99
C HIS A 153 -1.26 -5.95 3.63
N GLY A 154 -0.89 -5.12 4.60
CA GLY A 154 -0.21 -3.83 4.39
C GLY A 154 -1.08 -2.71 3.80
N ASP A 155 -2.41 -2.80 3.87
CA ASP A 155 -3.33 -1.80 3.33
C ASP A 155 -3.68 -0.74 4.38
N THR A 156 -3.07 0.44 4.26
CA THR A 156 -3.27 1.56 5.18
C THR A 156 -4.64 2.22 5.02
N ASN A 157 -5.28 2.13 3.84
CA ASN A 157 -6.60 2.73 3.61
C ASN A 157 -7.69 1.92 4.29
N ALA A 158 -7.63 0.59 4.17
CA ALA A 158 -8.56 -0.31 4.87
C ALA A 158 -8.49 -0.08 6.39
N ALA A 159 -7.28 -0.09 6.95
CA ALA A 159 -7.07 0.18 8.37
C ALA A 159 -7.62 1.57 8.79
N ALA A 160 -7.42 2.61 7.95
CA ALA A 160 -7.95 3.94 8.23
C ALA A 160 -9.48 3.97 8.28
N GLU A 161 -10.16 3.25 7.37
CA GLU A 161 -11.62 3.15 7.35
C GLU A 161 -12.12 2.46 8.63
N ASP A 162 -11.52 1.34 9.00
CA ASP A 162 -11.89 0.57 10.19
C ASP A 162 -11.71 1.38 11.48
N PHE A 163 -10.58 2.10 11.64
CA PHE A 163 -10.38 2.95 12.82
C PHE A 163 -11.42 4.06 12.91
N LEU A 164 -11.79 4.68 11.78
CA LEU A 164 -12.76 5.78 11.76
C LEU A 164 -14.19 5.32 12.09
N GLU A 165 -14.48 4.02 12.08
CA GLU A 165 -15.79 3.51 12.51
C GLU A 165 -16.04 3.66 14.01
N PHE A 166 -14.99 3.65 14.83
CA PHE A 166 -15.13 3.64 16.29
C PHE A 166 -14.27 4.66 17.04
N VAL A 167 -13.27 5.27 16.39
CA VAL A 167 -12.38 6.24 17.02
C VAL A 167 -12.88 7.66 16.77
N THR A 168 -12.94 8.44 17.84
CA THR A 168 -13.14 9.89 17.75
C THR A 168 -11.82 10.62 17.90
N ALA A 169 -11.75 11.87 17.42
CA ALA A 169 -10.56 12.70 17.48
C ALA A 169 -9.97 12.86 18.91
N ASN A 170 -10.81 12.75 19.95
CA ASN A 170 -10.36 12.83 21.33
C ASN A 170 -9.58 11.59 21.80
N ARG A 171 -9.71 10.46 21.09
CA ARG A 171 -9.17 9.15 21.47
C ARG A 171 -8.17 8.58 20.46
N SER A 172 -7.89 9.28 19.35
CA SER A 172 -6.96 8.81 18.33
C SER A 172 -5.56 8.50 18.87
N HIS A 173 -5.10 9.20 19.91
CA HIS A 173 -3.81 8.92 20.56
C HIS A 173 -3.71 7.48 21.10
N LEU A 174 -4.83 6.87 21.53
CA LEU A 174 -4.84 5.48 22.01
C LEU A 174 -4.53 4.50 20.89
N VAL A 175 -5.02 4.74 19.68
CA VAL A 175 -4.71 3.89 18.53
C VAL A 175 -3.24 3.99 18.15
N CYS A 176 -2.68 5.21 18.12
CA CYS A 176 -1.25 5.39 17.87
C CYS A 176 -0.39 4.70 18.94
N GLU A 177 -0.79 4.78 20.22
CA GLU A 177 -0.16 4.07 21.33
C GLU A 177 -0.23 2.54 21.11
N THR A 178 -1.40 2.00 20.78
CA THR A 178 -1.61 0.56 20.53
C THR A 178 -0.83 0.05 19.32
N ILE A 179 -0.72 0.84 18.24
CA ILE A 179 0.12 0.48 17.07
C ILE A 179 1.57 0.23 17.51
N VAL A 180 2.13 1.14 18.31
CA VAL A 180 3.51 1.01 18.78
C VAL A 180 3.63 -0.16 19.75
N GLU A 181 2.72 -0.29 20.72
CA GLU A 181 2.75 -1.39 21.70
C GLU A 181 2.73 -2.76 21.01
N ILE A 182 1.82 -2.99 20.06
CA ILE A 182 1.78 -4.26 19.30
C ILE A 182 3.06 -4.44 18.49
N ALA A 183 3.60 -3.39 17.87
CA ALA A 183 4.83 -3.51 17.08
C ALA A 183 6.06 -3.88 17.94
N LEU A 184 6.13 -3.44 19.20
CA LEU A 184 7.24 -3.76 20.10
C LEU A 184 7.38 -5.26 20.37
N ASP A 185 6.28 -5.99 20.41
CA ASP A 185 6.24 -7.44 20.65
C ASP A 185 6.42 -8.27 19.37
N HIS A 186 6.66 -7.61 18.23
CA HIS A 186 6.70 -8.21 16.91
C HIS A 186 8.09 -8.07 16.24
N LYS A 187 8.20 -8.60 15.02
CA LYS A 187 9.43 -8.55 14.23
C LYS A 187 9.75 -7.14 13.73
N PRO A 188 11.03 -6.82 13.44
CA PRO A 188 11.42 -5.54 12.84
C PRO A 188 10.64 -5.16 11.58
N SER A 189 10.23 -6.10 10.73
CA SER A 189 9.38 -5.80 9.57
C SER A 189 8.00 -5.23 9.95
N HIS A 190 7.41 -5.65 11.07
CA HIS A 190 6.18 -5.08 11.59
C HIS A 190 6.41 -3.69 12.20
N CYS A 191 7.60 -3.41 12.76
CA CYS A 191 7.95 -2.06 13.21
C CYS A 191 8.06 -1.08 12.03
N GLU A 192 8.58 -1.54 10.89
CA GLU A 192 8.57 -0.79 9.63
C GLU A 192 7.13 -0.52 9.19
N MET A 193 6.27 -1.54 9.16
CA MET A 193 4.86 -1.39 8.80
C MET A 193 4.13 -0.44 9.76
N ALA A 194 4.35 -0.54 11.06
CA ALA A 194 3.78 0.37 12.05
C ALA A 194 4.21 1.83 11.82
N SER A 195 5.47 2.05 11.43
CA SER A 195 5.96 3.39 11.08
C SER A 195 5.25 3.94 9.83
N PHE A 196 5.09 3.11 8.79
CA PHE A 196 4.32 3.47 7.60
C PHE A 196 2.85 3.76 7.94
N LEU A 197 2.22 2.93 8.76
CA LEU A 197 0.83 3.12 9.18
C LEU A 197 0.64 4.44 9.91
N ILE A 198 1.50 4.76 10.89
CA ILE A 198 1.41 6.02 11.64
C ILE A 198 1.55 7.22 10.68
N SER A 199 2.46 7.13 9.71
CA SER A 199 2.67 8.17 8.71
C SER A 199 1.48 8.35 7.77
N ASP A 200 0.93 7.26 7.23
CA ASP A 200 -0.22 7.32 6.32
C ASP A 200 -1.53 7.73 7.01
N LEU A 201 -1.68 7.40 8.30
CA LEU A 201 -2.83 7.81 9.12
C LEU A 201 -2.72 9.25 9.63
N TYR A 202 -1.54 9.88 9.52
CA TYR A 202 -1.34 11.27 9.91
C TYR A 202 -2.14 12.22 9.01
N GLY A 203 -2.89 13.13 9.63
CA GLY A 203 -3.79 14.06 8.94
C GLY A 203 -5.16 13.47 8.58
N ARG A 204 -5.34 12.14 8.69
CA ARG A 204 -6.63 11.46 8.50
C ARG A 204 -7.23 10.97 9.81
N VAL A 205 -6.49 10.20 10.59
CA VAL A 205 -6.91 9.64 11.89
C VAL A 205 -6.20 10.34 13.05
N PHE A 206 -4.92 10.68 12.88
CA PHE A 206 -4.10 11.33 13.90
C PHE A 206 -3.80 12.79 13.56
N SER A 207 -3.77 13.65 14.57
CA SER A 207 -3.05 14.91 14.52
C SER A 207 -1.64 14.76 15.15
N ALA A 208 -0.76 15.74 14.91
CA ALA A 208 0.58 15.74 15.52
C ALA A 208 0.51 15.81 17.05
N LYS A 209 -0.58 16.38 17.58
CA LYS A 209 -0.87 16.42 19.01
C LYS A 209 -1.19 15.02 19.53
N ASP A 210 -1.97 14.23 18.79
CA ASP A 210 -2.34 12.88 19.21
C ASP A 210 -1.13 11.95 19.23
N ILE A 211 -0.29 12.03 18.20
CA ILE A 211 0.99 11.30 18.14
C ILE A 211 1.91 11.71 19.30
N GLY A 212 1.99 13.01 19.60
CA GLY A 212 2.76 13.51 20.76
C GLY A 212 2.24 12.96 22.09
N ILE A 213 0.92 12.94 22.31
CA ILE A 213 0.29 12.37 23.51
C ILE A 213 0.57 10.86 23.61
N ALA A 214 0.48 10.14 22.49
CA ALA A 214 0.78 8.71 22.46
C ALA A 214 2.24 8.44 22.88
N PHE A 215 3.21 9.17 22.32
CA PHE A 215 4.62 9.02 22.71
C PHE A 215 4.90 9.43 24.15
N ASP A 216 4.26 10.46 24.68
CA ASP A 216 4.38 10.82 26.10
C ASP A 216 3.93 9.67 27.01
N ARG A 217 2.82 9.02 26.67
CA ARG A 217 2.28 7.87 27.41
C ARG A 217 3.18 6.63 27.27
N LEU A 218 3.70 6.36 26.08
CA LEU A 218 4.66 5.26 25.84
C LEU A 218 5.96 5.47 26.63
N LEU A 219 6.48 6.70 26.69
CA LEU A 219 7.66 7.05 27.48
C LEU A 219 7.41 6.85 28.98
N GLU A 220 6.22 7.19 29.48
CA GLU A 220 5.81 6.92 30.86
C GLU A 220 5.75 5.42 31.15
N LYS A 221 5.19 4.64 30.22
CA LYS A 221 5.04 3.17 30.29
C LYS A 221 6.33 2.37 30.07
N LEU A 222 7.42 2.98 29.62
CA LEU A 222 8.68 2.26 29.32
C LEU A 222 9.16 1.30 30.42
N PRO A 223 9.08 1.62 31.73
CA PRO A 223 9.48 0.69 32.78
C PRO A 223 8.71 -0.64 32.75
N ASP A 224 7.43 -0.61 32.33
CA ASP A 224 6.59 -1.79 32.21
C ASP A 224 6.84 -2.49 30.86
N LEU A 225 6.95 -1.73 29.76
CA LEU A 225 7.23 -2.29 28.42
C LEU A 225 8.56 -3.07 28.36
N ILE A 226 9.56 -2.70 29.17
CA ILE A 226 10.85 -3.41 29.25
C ILE A 226 10.71 -4.83 29.79
N LEU A 227 9.66 -5.10 30.59
CA LEU A 227 9.45 -6.42 31.19
C LEU A 227 9.17 -7.47 30.11
N ASP A 228 8.44 -7.10 29.08
CA ASP A 228 8.10 -7.96 27.94
C ASP A 228 9.13 -7.80 26.81
N THR A 229 9.53 -6.56 26.52
CA THR A 229 10.46 -6.24 25.44
C THR A 229 11.68 -5.49 25.99
N PRO A 230 12.81 -6.16 26.28
CA PRO A 230 13.96 -5.54 26.94
C PRO A 230 14.59 -4.39 26.15
N ASP A 231 14.47 -4.42 24.82
CA ASP A 231 14.96 -3.37 23.93
C ASP A 231 13.94 -2.24 23.68
N ALA A 232 12.80 -2.20 24.40
CA ALA A 232 11.74 -1.21 24.22
C ALA A 232 12.23 0.25 24.21
N PRO A 233 13.19 0.70 25.03
CA PRO A 233 13.74 2.07 24.95
C PRO A 233 14.42 2.37 23.61
N VAL A 234 15.10 1.37 23.05
CA VAL A 234 15.77 1.47 21.75
C VAL A 234 14.74 1.53 20.64
N LEU A 235 13.76 0.62 20.64
CA LEU A 235 12.70 0.60 19.63
C LEU A 235 11.85 1.87 19.68
N LEU A 236 11.45 2.33 20.87
CA LEU A 236 10.69 3.57 21.03
C LEU A 236 11.47 4.79 20.54
N SER A 237 12.79 4.84 20.77
CA SER A 237 13.63 5.91 20.22
C SER A 237 13.65 5.93 18.69
N ASN A 238 13.62 4.75 18.06
CA ASN A 238 13.57 4.62 16.61
C ASN A 238 12.22 5.12 16.08
N PHE A 239 11.10 4.74 16.71
CA PHE A 239 9.77 5.25 16.36
C PHE A 239 9.68 6.77 16.48
N ILE A 240 10.20 7.36 17.56
CA ILE A 240 10.22 8.82 17.74
C ILE A 240 11.03 9.48 16.63
N ALA A 241 12.24 8.98 16.35
CA ALA A 241 13.09 9.53 15.29
C ALA A 241 12.42 9.40 13.91
N ARG A 242 11.74 8.28 13.65
CA ARG A 242 11.02 8.02 12.40
C ARG A 242 9.82 8.96 12.23
N CYS A 243 9.00 9.13 13.25
CA CYS A 243 7.88 10.08 13.22
C CYS A 243 8.34 11.53 13.03
N VAL A 244 9.53 11.90 13.51
CA VAL A 244 10.12 13.22 13.24
C VAL A 244 10.62 13.32 11.80
N ALA A 245 11.19 12.25 11.23
CA ALA A 245 11.64 12.22 9.84
C ALA A 245 10.47 12.24 8.84
N ASP A 246 9.34 11.63 9.21
CA ASP A 246 8.11 11.56 8.43
C ASP A 246 7.19 12.79 8.64
N ASP A 247 7.68 13.86 9.28
CA ASP A 247 6.93 15.09 9.59
C ASP A 247 5.62 14.90 10.39
N CYS A 248 5.45 13.73 11.01
CA CYS A 248 4.32 13.38 11.87
C CYS A 248 4.46 13.99 13.28
N LEU A 249 5.70 14.21 13.70
CA LEU A 249 6.05 14.77 15.01
C LEU A 249 7.08 15.91 14.84
N PRO A 250 6.87 17.09 15.46
CA PRO A 250 7.81 18.19 15.30
C PRO A 250 9.11 17.93 16.08
N PRO A 251 10.30 18.33 15.58
CA PRO A 251 11.58 18.13 16.27
C PRO A 251 11.63 18.71 17.69
N ARG A 252 10.81 19.74 17.96
CA ARG A 252 10.65 20.34 19.29
C ARG A 252 10.19 19.34 20.35
N PHE A 253 9.49 18.26 19.97
CA PHE A 253 9.07 17.21 20.89
C PHE A 253 10.28 16.64 21.63
N VAL A 254 11.29 16.17 20.87
CA VAL A 254 12.53 15.61 21.42
C VAL A 254 13.32 16.65 22.20
N GLN A 255 13.43 17.88 21.66
CA GLN A 255 14.16 18.97 22.32
C GLN A 255 13.55 19.34 23.67
N SER A 256 12.22 19.46 23.75
CA SER A 256 11.51 19.79 24.99
C SER A 256 11.52 18.65 25.99
N ALA A 257 11.48 17.40 25.53
CA ALA A 257 11.50 16.22 26.38
C ALA A 257 12.84 16.06 27.11
N LYS A 258 13.94 16.56 26.56
CA LYS A 258 15.28 16.51 27.19
C LYS A 258 15.33 17.19 28.55
N ASP A 259 14.64 18.32 28.68
CA ASP A 259 14.67 19.17 29.87
C ASP A 259 13.58 18.79 30.89
N ARG A 260 12.78 17.75 30.60
CA ARG A 260 11.71 17.28 31.48
C ARG A 260 12.26 16.53 32.68
N PRO A 261 12.09 17.04 33.91
CA PRO A 261 12.63 16.40 35.10
C PRO A 261 11.87 15.11 35.46
N ASP A 262 10.58 15.05 35.11
CA ASP A 262 9.60 14.01 35.41
C ASP A 262 9.81 12.70 34.63
N LEU A 263 10.59 12.72 33.54
CA LEU A 263 10.85 11.50 32.77
C LEU A 263 11.68 10.49 33.57
N ASN A 264 11.26 9.22 33.49
CA ASN A 264 12.01 8.10 34.02
C ASN A 264 13.36 7.93 33.28
N THR A 265 14.28 7.17 33.87
CA THR A 265 15.64 6.98 33.32
C THR A 265 15.63 6.38 31.91
N GLN A 266 14.71 5.44 31.64
CA GLN A 266 14.61 4.75 30.36
C GLN A 266 14.08 5.68 29.27
N ALA A 267 13.08 6.49 29.60
CA ALA A 267 12.56 7.56 28.74
C ALA A 267 13.64 8.59 28.40
N LYS A 268 14.46 9.00 29.37
CA LYS A 268 15.60 9.90 29.14
C LYS A 268 16.61 9.30 28.16
N GLN A 269 16.89 7.99 28.27
CA GLN A 269 17.76 7.29 27.34
C GLN A 269 17.16 7.21 25.93
N ALA A 270 15.87 6.89 25.82
CA ALA A 270 15.16 6.84 24.53
C ALA A 270 15.18 8.22 23.82
N ILE A 271 14.87 9.30 24.54
CA ILE A 271 14.91 10.67 24.00
C ILE A 271 16.33 11.07 23.56
N HIS A 272 17.35 10.77 24.36
CA HIS A 272 18.73 11.08 24.00
C HIS A 272 19.20 10.32 22.76
N ARG A 273 18.79 9.05 22.62
CA ARG A 273 19.07 8.25 21.43
C ARG A 273 18.34 8.81 20.20
N ALA A 274 17.08 9.18 20.32
CA ALA A 274 16.32 9.81 19.22
C ALA A 274 16.98 11.13 18.77
N GLU A 275 17.41 11.97 19.71
CA GLU A 275 18.18 13.20 19.42
C GLU A 275 19.48 12.89 18.66
N THR A 276 20.19 11.85 19.10
CA THR A 276 21.43 11.41 18.44
C THR A 276 21.15 10.97 17.00
N LEU A 277 20.13 10.14 16.77
CA LEU A 277 19.72 9.68 15.43
C LEU A 277 19.38 10.86 14.50
N LEU A 278 18.62 11.84 15.00
CA LEU A 278 18.21 13.02 14.23
C LEU A 278 19.36 13.99 13.92
N SER A 279 20.41 14.00 14.74
CA SER A 279 21.57 14.88 14.55
C SER A 279 22.72 14.26 13.73
N MET A 280 22.62 12.98 13.37
CA MET A 280 23.63 12.32 12.53
C MET A 280 23.68 12.92 11.11
N LYS A 281 24.89 13.04 10.56
CA LYS A 281 25.07 13.34 9.13
C LYS A 281 24.43 12.24 8.29
N GLN A 282 23.67 12.62 7.25
CA GLN A 282 22.84 11.71 6.46
C GLN A 282 21.81 10.92 7.31
N GLY A 283 21.43 11.44 8.48
CA GLY A 283 20.50 10.81 9.41
C GLY A 283 19.18 10.44 8.75
N MET A 284 18.59 11.33 7.95
CA MET A 284 17.28 11.07 7.32
C MET A 284 17.27 9.83 6.41
N VAL A 285 18.30 9.63 5.57
CA VAL A 285 18.41 8.44 4.71
C VAL A 285 18.62 7.16 5.54
N ARG A 286 19.29 7.27 6.69
CA ARG A 286 19.49 6.13 7.60
C ARG A 286 18.21 5.77 8.35
N LEU A 287 17.34 6.74 8.59
CA LEU A 287 16.05 6.51 9.24
C LEU A 287 15.09 5.73 8.34
N ASP A 288 15.29 5.69 7.02
CA ASP A 288 14.50 4.87 6.09
C ASP A 288 14.71 3.36 6.27
N ASN A 289 15.86 2.97 6.83
CA ASN A 289 16.18 1.55 7.06
C ASN A 289 16.43 1.26 8.55
N ILE A 290 15.86 2.07 9.45
CA ILE A 290 16.12 1.94 10.90
C ILE A 290 15.65 0.61 11.47
N TRP A 291 14.62 0.01 10.86
CA TRP A 291 14.07 -1.30 11.22
C TRP A 291 14.71 -2.45 10.44
N GLY A 292 15.66 -2.16 9.55
CA GLY A 292 16.31 -3.13 8.69
C GLY A 292 15.75 -3.15 7.27
N VAL A 293 16.35 -4.00 6.45
CA VAL A 293 16.14 -4.08 4.99
C VAL A 293 15.39 -5.35 4.57
N GLY A 294 14.91 -6.13 5.54
CA GLY A 294 14.10 -7.33 5.34
C GLY A 294 12.60 -7.06 5.34
N GLY A 295 11.81 -8.13 5.21
CA GLY A 295 10.36 -8.14 5.22
C GLY A 295 9.72 -8.34 3.84
N GLY A 296 8.54 -8.97 3.84
CA GLY A 296 7.80 -9.32 2.61
C GLY A 296 7.29 -8.13 1.79
N ILE A 297 7.17 -6.95 2.41
CA ILE A 297 6.77 -5.71 1.75
C ILE A 297 7.89 -5.07 0.91
N ARG A 298 9.15 -5.51 1.07
CA ARG A 298 10.28 -4.93 0.35
C ARG A 298 10.23 -5.34 -1.13
N PRO A 299 10.61 -4.46 -2.07
CA PRO A 299 10.68 -4.82 -3.47
C PRO A 299 11.60 -6.02 -3.70
N VAL A 300 11.18 -6.98 -4.54
CA VAL A 300 11.92 -8.22 -4.83
C VAL A 300 13.37 -7.92 -5.26
N LYS A 301 13.59 -6.90 -6.09
CA LYS A 301 14.94 -6.48 -6.52
C LYS A 301 15.84 -6.06 -5.34
N SER A 302 15.27 -5.44 -4.31
CA SER A 302 16.00 -5.08 -3.09
C SER A 302 16.41 -6.34 -2.33
N LEU A 303 15.49 -7.30 -2.16
CA LEU A 303 15.76 -8.56 -1.47
C LEU A 303 16.85 -9.37 -2.17
N ILE A 304 16.82 -9.47 -3.50
CA ILE A 304 17.88 -10.11 -4.30
C ILE A 304 19.23 -9.44 -4.04
N ARG A 305 19.26 -8.09 -4.05
CA ARG A 305 20.48 -7.34 -3.76
C ARG A 305 21.01 -7.62 -2.35
N GLN A 306 20.14 -7.75 -1.34
CA GLN A 306 20.54 -8.09 0.02
C GLN A 306 21.11 -9.52 0.10
N ILE A 307 20.49 -10.49 -0.59
CA ILE A 307 21.00 -11.85 -0.72
C ILE A 307 22.41 -11.85 -1.32
N GLN A 308 22.61 -11.10 -2.42
CA GLN A 308 23.91 -11.02 -3.08
C GLN A 308 24.98 -10.36 -2.22
N LEU A 309 24.63 -9.32 -1.45
CA LEU A 309 25.54 -8.68 -0.48
C LEU A 309 25.92 -9.66 0.62
N LEU A 310 24.95 -10.34 1.22
CA LEU A 310 25.16 -11.36 2.24
C LEU A 310 26.12 -12.45 1.77
N LEU A 311 25.94 -13.00 0.57
CA LEU A 311 26.81 -14.03 0.02
C LEU A 311 28.24 -13.53 -0.20
N LYS A 312 28.40 -12.30 -0.70
CA LYS A 312 29.72 -11.68 -0.89
C LYS A 312 30.43 -11.41 0.43
N GLU A 313 29.69 -10.92 1.43
CA GLU A 313 30.22 -10.69 2.77
C GLU A 313 30.64 -12.01 3.42
N TYR A 314 29.82 -13.06 3.32
CA TYR A 314 30.15 -14.39 3.81
C TYR A 314 31.43 -14.96 3.17
N LEU A 315 31.58 -14.85 1.85
CA LEU A 315 32.80 -15.32 1.16
C LEU A 315 34.05 -14.55 1.58
N THR A 316 33.90 -13.32 2.06
CA THR A 316 35.02 -12.49 2.51
C THR A 316 35.33 -12.71 3.98
N SER A 317 34.32 -12.82 4.84
CA SER A 317 34.46 -12.96 6.29
C SER A 317 34.65 -14.41 6.74
N SER A 318 34.13 -15.36 5.95
CA SER A 318 33.94 -16.76 6.35
C SER A 318 33.13 -16.94 7.64
N ASP A 319 32.36 -15.91 8.05
CA ASP A 319 31.53 -15.97 9.26
C ASP A 319 30.16 -16.56 8.95
N LEU A 320 30.06 -17.87 9.19
CA LEU A 320 28.84 -18.64 8.96
C LEU A 320 27.71 -18.25 9.91
N ALA A 321 28.04 -17.89 11.16
CA ALA A 321 27.04 -17.53 12.15
C ALA A 321 26.37 -16.21 11.77
N GLU A 322 27.17 -15.24 11.32
CA GLU A 322 26.67 -13.96 10.85
C GLU A 322 25.82 -14.10 9.58
N ALA A 323 26.31 -14.85 8.58
CA ALA A 323 25.54 -15.08 7.35
C ALA A 323 24.17 -15.71 7.64
N MET A 324 24.11 -16.69 8.54
CA MET A 324 22.85 -17.29 8.98
C MET A 324 21.94 -16.32 9.75
N ARG A 325 22.52 -15.35 10.47
CA ARG A 325 21.75 -14.29 11.13
C ARG A 325 21.12 -13.38 10.08
N CYS A 326 21.90 -12.91 9.11
CA CYS A 326 21.40 -12.06 8.02
C CYS A 326 20.27 -12.74 7.23
N VAL A 327 20.35 -14.06 6.97
CA VAL A 327 19.25 -14.78 6.29
C VAL A 327 17.95 -14.71 7.10
N ARG A 328 18.02 -14.84 8.43
CA ARG A 328 16.84 -14.75 9.29
C ARG A 328 16.26 -13.33 9.31
N GLU A 329 17.12 -12.32 9.36
CA GLU A 329 16.74 -10.90 9.36
C GLU A 329 16.10 -10.45 8.03
N LEU A 330 16.27 -11.20 6.94
CA LEU A 330 15.53 -10.94 5.70
C LEU A 330 14.02 -11.20 5.85
N GLU A 331 13.61 -12.08 6.76
CA GLU A 331 12.21 -12.38 7.09
C GLU A 331 11.33 -12.82 5.91
N VAL A 332 11.92 -13.48 4.90
CA VAL A 332 11.21 -13.93 3.68
C VAL A 332 11.37 -15.44 3.44
N PRO A 333 10.82 -16.30 4.33
CA PRO A 333 11.04 -17.75 4.27
C PRO A 333 10.55 -18.40 2.97
N HIS A 334 9.51 -17.86 2.35
CA HIS A 334 8.97 -18.34 1.07
C HIS A 334 9.75 -17.86 -0.16
N PHE A 335 10.76 -17.01 0.05
CA PHE A 335 11.68 -16.51 -0.98
C PHE A 335 13.10 -17.07 -0.81
N HIS A 336 13.32 -18.00 0.13
CA HIS A 336 14.62 -18.63 0.34
C HIS A 336 15.10 -19.45 -0.87
N HIS A 337 14.21 -19.87 -1.77
CA HIS A 337 14.61 -20.47 -3.05
C HIS A 337 15.44 -19.52 -3.92
N GLU A 338 15.35 -18.20 -3.72
CA GLU A 338 16.23 -17.21 -4.35
C GLU A 338 17.64 -17.25 -3.78
N LEU A 339 17.76 -17.29 -2.44
CA LEU A 339 19.05 -17.42 -1.77
C LEU A 339 19.80 -18.67 -2.26
N VAL A 340 19.09 -19.79 -2.38
CA VAL A 340 19.67 -21.04 -2.87
C VAL A 340 20.06 -20.93 -4.35
N TYR A 341 19.20 -20.35 -5.19
CA TYR A 341 19.49 -20.10 -6.60
C TYR A 341 20.77 -19.26 -6.77
N GLU A 342 20.85 -18.09 -6.11
CA GLU A 342 22.01 -17.19 -6.17
C GLU A 342 23.27 -17.86 -5.61
N THR A 343 23.15 -18.69 -4.56
CA THR A 343 24.28 -19.44 -3.99
C THR A 343 24.84 -20.47 -4.98
N VAL A 344 23.97 -21.22 -5.64
CA VAL A 344 24.37 -22.25 -6.62
C VAL A 344 24.96 -21.58 -7.87
N LEU A 345 24.32 -20.51 -8.35
CA LEU A 345 24.81 -19.74 -9.50
C LEU A 345 26.22 -19.18 -9.23
N LEU A 346 26.42 -18.57 -8.07
CA LEU A 346 27.72 -18.06 -7.64
C LEU A 346 28.79 -19.17 -7.56
N ALA A 347 28.43 -20.36 -7.10
CA ALA A 347 29.34 -21.50 -7.06
C ALA A 347 29.73 -21.97 -8.48
N VAL A 348 28.79 -21.97 -9.43
CA VAL A 348 29.01 -22.33 -10.83
C VAL A 348 29.91 -21.31 -11.54
N GLU A 349 29.70 -20.01 -11.28
CA GLU A 349 30.46 -18.91 -11.88
C GLU A 349 31.88 -18.76 -11.32
N ALA A 350 32.10 -19.08 -10.03
CA ALA A 350 33.37 -18.79 -9.35
C ALA A 350 34.56 -19.62 -9.88
N ILE A 351 34.31 -20.80 -10.48
CA ILE A 351 35.32 -21.77 -10.95
C ILE A 351 36.45 -21.97 -9.91
N ASN A 352 36.07 -22.07 -8.64
CA ASN A 352 37.00 -22.14 -7.51
C ASN A 352 36.50 -23.13 -6.46
N SER A 353 37.26 -24.23 -6.26
CA SER A 353 36.86 -25.29 -5.33
C SER A 353 36.71 -24.81 -3.88
N SER A 354 37.51 -23.84 -3.43
CA SER A 354 37.41 -23.30 -2.06
C SER A 354 36.11 -22.53 -1.87
N VAL A 355 35.71 -21.72 -2.86
CA VAL A 355 34.44 -20.99 -2.86
C VAL A 355 33.27 -21.97 -2.86
N GLU A 356 33.32 -23.00 -3.70
CA GLU A 356 32.32 -24.08 -3.69
C GLU A 356 32.22 -24.77 -2.32
N ASP A 357 33.35 -25.07 -1.68
CA ASP A 357 33.33 -25.75 -0.38
C ASP A 357 32.72 -24.85 0.72
N GLN A 358 32.96 -23.54 0.66
CA GLN A 358 32.32 -22.56 1.56
C GLN A 358 30.82 -22.46 1.30
N LEU A 359 30.39 -22.24 0.06
CA LEU A 359 28.96 -22.13 -0.30
C LEU A 359 28.19 -23.42 -0.03
N CYS A 360 28.80 -24.59 -0.29
CA CYS A 360 28.22 -25.87 0.07
C CYS A 360 28.08 -26.04 1.60
N SER A 361 29.06 -25.58 2.37
CA SER A 361 28.97 -25.56 3.84
C SER A 361 27.86 -24.63 4.34
N PHE A 362 27.69 -23.47 3.70
CA PHE A 362 26.61 -22.54 3.99
C PHE A 362 25.24 -23.18 3.75
N LEU A 363 24.98 -23.75 2.57
CA LEU A 363 23.72 -24.44 2.28
C LEU A 363 23.46 -25.62 3.22
N ALA A 364 24.50 -26.41 3.52
CA ALA A 364 24.39 -27.53 4.44
C ALA A 364 23.97 -27.08 5.85
N GLU A 365 24.53 -25.96 6.33
CA GLU A 365 24.21 -25.43 7.65
C GLU A 365 22.81 -24.79 7.69
N LEU A 366 22.40 -24.08 6.64
CA LEU A 366 21.04 -23.57 6.49
C LEU A 366 19.99 -24.70 6.52
N HIS A 367 20.28 -25.82 5.84
CA HIS A 367 19.44 -27.02 5.87
C HIS A 367 19.45 -27.67 7.26
N ARG A 368 20.63 -27.86 7.87
CA ARG A 368 20.78 -28.48 9.20
C ARG A 368 20.06 -27.71 10.29
N CYS A 369 20.10 -26.38 10.24
CA CYS A 369 19.42 -25.48 11.18
C CYS A 369 17.95 -25.21 10.82
N VAL A 370 17.44 -25.79 9.71
CA VAL A 370 16.06 -25.60 9.22
C VAL A 370 15.73 -24.12 9.00
N ILE A 371 16.74 -23.31 8.64
CA ILE A 371 16.54 -21.91 8.24
C ILE A 371 15.91 -21.89 6.84
N VAL A 372 16.40 -22.76 5.95
CA VAL A 372 15.81 -23.00 4.64
C VAL A 372 15.06 -24.33 4.71
N SER A 373 13.76 -24.31 4.38
CA SER A 373 12.96 -25.53 4.35
C SER A 373 13.42 -26.44 3.20
N PRO A 374 13.20 -27.76 3.28
CA PRO A 374 13.54 -28.68 2.19
C PRO A 374 12.91 -28.29 0.84
N ASP A 375 11.66 -27.82 0.87
CA ASP A 375 10.96 -27.31 -0.32
C ASP A 375 11.69 -26.13 -0.97
N GLN A 376 12.11 -25.14 -0.16
CA GLN A 376 12.82 -23.97 -0.66
C GLN A 376 14.23 -24.32 -1.15
N MET A 377 14.89 -25.28 -0.50
CA MET A 377 16.17 -25.82 -0.94
C MET A 377 16.03 -26.47 -2.32
N ASP A 378 15.12 -27.43 -2.46
CA ASP A 378 14.90 -28.13 -3.72
C ASP A 378 14.48 -27.18 -4.84
N ARG A 379 13.56 -26.23 -4.55
CA ARG A 379 13.11 -25.24 -5.52
C ARG A 379 14.25 -24.35 -6.05
N GLY A 380 15.21 -23.99 -5.20
CA GLY A 380 16.40 -23.23 -5.65
C GLY A 380 17.25 -24.01 -6.64
N PHE A 381 17.54 -25.28 -6.35
CA PHE A 381 18.29 -26.16 -7.27
C PHE A 381 17.52 -26.43 -8.58
N LEU A 382 16.20 -26.65 -8.50
CA LEU A 382 15.36 -26.89 -9.67
C LEU A 382 15.36 -25.70 -10.63
N ARG A 383 15.31 -24.46 -10.10
CA ARG A 383 15.40 -23.25 -10.91
C ARG A 383 16.72 -23.16 -11.67
N VAL A 384 17.85 -23.41 -11.00
CA VAL A 384 19.15 -23.43 -11.68
C VAL A 384 19.16 -24.48 -12.80
N LEU A 385 18.64 -25.68 -12.55
CA LEU A 385 18.54 -26.74 -13.54
C LEU A 385 17.67 -26.35 -14.75
N GLU A 386 16.57 -25.62 -14.51
CA GLU A 386 15.68 -25.10 -15.55
C GLU A 386 16.36 -24.01 -16.40
N ASP A 387 17.16 -23.14 -15.77
CA ASP A 387 17.84 -22.01 -16.41
C ASP A 387 19.20 -22.39 -17.05
N MET A 388 19.61 -23.66 -16.99
CA MET A 388 20.93 -24.12 -17.47
C MET A 388 21.21 -23.85 -18.96
N SER A 389 20.17 -23.76 -19.81
CA SER A 389 20.36 -23.40 -21.22
C SER A 389 20.81 -21.96 -21.41
N ASP A 390 20.46 -21.07 -20.49
CA ASP A 390 20.82 -19.66 -20.52
C ASP A 390 22.14 -19.44 -19.77
N ILE A 391 22.30 -20.06 -18.59
CA ILE A 391 23.53 -19.98 -17.79
C ILE A 391 24.77 -20.41 -18.60
N VAL A 392 24.65 -21.44 -19.46
CA VAL A 392 25.79 -21.91 -20.27
C VAL A 392 26.25 -20.92 -21.34
N LEU A 393 25.39 -19.97 -21.73
CA LEU A 393 25.75 -18.91 -22.68
C LEU A 393 26.81 -17.98 -22.06
N ASP A 394 26.68 -17.70 -20.76
CA ASP A 394 27.62 -16.87 -20.01
C ASP A 394 28.79 -17.69 -19.43
N VAL A 395 28.53 -18.93 -19.01
CA VAL A 395 29.52 -19.84 -18.40
C VAL A 395 29.63 -21.15 -19.21
N PRO A 396 30.58 -21.27 -20.16
CA PRO A 396 30.68 -22.45 -21.03
C PRO A 396 30.87 -23.80 -20.30
N LEU A 397 31.41 -23.76 -19.07
CA LEU A 397 31.62 -24.96 -18.23
C LEU A 397 30.49 -25.21 -17.23
N ALA A 398 29.37 -24.48 -17.31
CA ALA A 398 28.30 -24.48 -16.30
C ALA A 398 27.84 -25.88 -15.91
N TYR A 399 27.57 -26.76 -16.88
CA TYR A 399 27.11 -28.13 -16.62
C TYR A 399 28.11 -28.95 -15.80
N ILE A 400 29.42 -28.81 -16.06
CA ILE A 400 30.47 -29.54 -15.33
C ILE A 400 30.60 -28.99 -13.91
N MET A 401 30.51 -27.67 -13.78
CA MET A 401 30.60 -26.98 -12.50
C MET A 401 29.41 -27.29 -11.61
N LEU A 402 28.20 -27.30 -12.18
CA LEU A 402 26.98 -27.66 -11.47
C LEU A 402 27.01 -29.12 -11.00
N ASP A 403 27.36 -30.07 -11.89
CA ASP A 403 27.49 -31.50 -11.54
C ASP A 403 28.43 -31.69 -10.34
N ARG A 404 29.61 -31.06 -10.40
CA ARG A 404 30.59 -31.08 -9.30
C ARG A 404 30.03 -30.48 -8.01
N PHE A 405 29.35 -29.33 -8.09
CA PHE A 405 28.81 -28.67 -6.91
C PHE A 405 27.67 -29.48 -6.27
N MET A 406 26.81 -30.07 -7.09
CA MET A 406 25.73 -30.96 -6.64
C MET A 406 26.29 -32.21 -5.94
N GLU A 407 27.34 -32.83 -6.47
CA GLU A 407 28.03 -33.94 -5.80
C GLU A 407 28.55 -33.53 -4.41
N LYS A 408 29.14 -32.34 -4.27
CA LYS A 408 29.59 -31.81 -2.97
C LYS A 408 28.41 -31.62 -2.01
N CYS A 409 27.30 -31.04 -2.47
CA CYS A 409 26.11 -30.86 -1.65
C CYS A 409 25.54 -32.19 -1.17
N GLN A 410 25.43 -33.19 -2.06
CA GLN A 410 24.93 -34.53 -1.74
C GLN A 410 25.75 -35.27 -0.67
N GLN A 411 27.04 -34.97 -0.55
CA GLN A 411 27.89 -35.51 0.52
C GLN A 411 27.55 -34.91 1.90
N LYS A 412 26.94 -33.72 1.95
CA LYS A 412 26.62 -33.00 3.19
C LYS A 412 25.15 -33.07 3.57
N PHE A 413 24.24 -33.06 2.60
CA PHE A 413 22.79 -33.14 2.82
C PHE A 413 22.08 -33.77 1.62
N ARG A 414 20.90 -34.35 1.86
CA ARG A 414 20.12 -35.01 0.81
C ARG A 414 19.19 -34.00 0.13
N LEU A 415 19.32 -33.88 -1.19
CA LEU A 415 18.36 -33.18 -2.05
C LEU A 415 17.15 -34.09 -2.35
N GLY A 416 16.01 -33.48 -2.64
CA GLY A 416 14.79 -34.21 -3.02
C GLY A 416 14.96 -35.02 -4.31
N ASP A 417 14.25 -36.15 -4.38
CA ASP A 417 14.38 -37.10 -5.51
C ASP A 417 14.04 -36.45 -6.86
N ASP A 418 13.19 -35.43 -6.88
CA ASP A 418 12.81 -34.71 -8.11
C ASP A 418 13.93 -33.82 -8.63
N VAL A 419 14.73 -33.23 -7.74
CA VAL A 419 15.97 -32.52 -8.11
C VAL A 419 16.93 -33.51 -8.77
N LEU A 420 17.13 -34.67 -8.14
CA LEU A 420 18.07 -35.69 -8.60
C LEU A 420 17.72 -36.26 -9.98
N LYS A 421 16.43 -36.44 -10.28
CA LYS A 421 15.96 -36.92 -11.60
C LYS A 421 16.21 -35.92 -12.72
N ARG A 422 16.25 -34.62 -12.41
CA ARG A 422 16.43 -33.54 -13.40
C ARG A 422 17.89 -33.18 -13.65
N VAL A 423 18.81 -33.65 -12.81
CA VAL A 423 20.25 -33.48 -13.08
C VAL A 423 20.57 -34.09 -14.45
N PRO A 424 21.15 -33.32 -15.39
CA PRO A 424 21.55 -33.86 -16.67
C PRO A 424 22.53 -35.00 -16.44
N THR A 425 22.07 -36.23 -16.61
CA THR A 425 22.98 -37.38 -16.69
C THR A 425 23.87 -37.09 -17.88
N ARG A 426 25.18 -36.93 -17.63
CA ARG A 426 26.22 -36.75 -18.67
C ARG A 426 25.76 -37.46 -19.93
N GLY A 427 25.41 -36.67 -20.96
CA GLY A 427 25.05 -37.22 -22.26
C GLY A 427 26.06 -38.29 -22.57
N ARG A 428 25.58 -39.51 -22.87
CA ARG A 428 26.39 -40.71 -23.11
C ARG A 428 27.77 -40.27 -23.57
N LYS A 429 28.83 -40.58 -22.82
CA LYS A 429 30.19 -40.57 -23.38
C LYS A 429 30.02 -41.09 -24.79
N ARG A 430 30.38 -40.31 -25.81
CA ARG A 430 30.38 -40.79 -27.19
C ARG A 430 31.37 -41.95 -27.18
N PHE A 431 30.91 -43.15 -26.85
CA PHE A 431 31.67 -44.40 -26.90
C PHE A 431 31.96 -44.75 -28.36
N VAL A 432 31.43 -43.96 -29.30
CA VAL A 432 31.60 -44.10 -30.73
C VAL A 432 31.82 -42.69 -31.28
N SER A 433 33.07 -42.35 -31.58
CA SER A 433 33.32 -41.39 -32.65
C SER A 433 32.82 -42.05 -33.94
N GLU A 434 32.23 -41.29 -34.87
CA GLU A 434 31.63 -41.80 -36.11
C GLU A 434 32.63 -42.55 -37.03
N GLY A 435 33.89 -42.73 -36.62
CA GLY A 435 34.92 -43.49 -37.32
C GLY A 435 35.38 -44.80 -36.64
N ASP A 436 34.92 -45.17 -35.43
CA ASP A 436 35.48 -46.31 -34.68
C ASP A 436 34.68 -47.64 -34.78
N GLY A 437 33.78 -47.76 -35.76
CA GLY A 437 33.17 -49.05 -36.12
C GLY A 437 32.34 -49.76 -35.03
N GLY A 438 31.97 -49.07 -33.94
CA GLY A 438 31.13 -49.63 -32.88
C GLY A 438 31.82 -50.59 -31.90
N ILE A 439 33.15 -50.59 -31.82
CA ILE A 439 33.86 -51.41 -30.82
C ILE A 439 33.78 -50.73 -29.44
N ILE A 440 33.12 -51.38 -28.48
CA ILE A 440 33.08 -50.95 -27.09
C ILE A 440 34.48 -51.14 -26.48
N LYS A 441 35.11 -50.05 -26.01
CA LYS A 441 36.38 -50.13 -25.28
C LYS A 441 36.14 -50.75 -23.91
N ASP A 442 36.70 -51.94 -23.71
CA ASP A 442 36.68 -52.63 -22.42
C ASP A 442 37.61 -51.90 -21.43
N HIS A 443 37.02 -51.22 -20.45
CA HIS A 443 37.76 -50.65 -19.32
C HIS A 443 37.68 -51.59 -18.12
N ALA A 444 38.29 -52.76 -18.26
CA ALA A 444 38.68 -53.55 -17.09
C ALA A 444 39.76 -52.75 -16.33
N LEU A 445 39.36 -52.11 -15.23
CA LEU A 445 40.26 -51.54 -14.24
C LEU A 445 41.14 -52.67 -13.70
N LYS A 446 42.40 -52.72 -14.13
CA LYS A 446 43.44 -53.47 -13.41
C LYS A 446 43.65 -52.77 -12.07
N LEU A 447 43.16 -53.38 -11.00
CA LEU A 447 43.59 -53.09 -9.63
C LEU A 447 45.11 -53.27 -9.58
N ARG A 448 45.83 -52.25 -9.10
CA ARG A 448 47.22 -52.39 -8.67
C ARG A 448 47.22 -53.07 -7.30
N GLU A 449 48.10 -54.05 -7.15
CA GLU A 449 48.47 -54.68 -5.87
C GLU A 449 49.02 -53.67 -4.87
#